data_AF-A0A0J9VUB0-F1
#
_entry.id   AF-A0A0J9VUB0-F1
#
_cell.length_a   1.000
_cell.length_b   1.000
_cell.length_c   1.000
_cell.angle_alpha   90.00
_cell.angle_beta   90.00
_cell.angle_gamma   90.00
#
_symmetry.space_group_name_H-M   'P 1'
#
loop_
_entity.id
_entity.type
_entity.pdbx_description
1 polymer ?
#
loop_
_entity_poly.entity_id
_entity_poly.type
_entity_poly.pdbx_seq_one_letter_code
_entity_poly.pdbx_strand_id
1 'polypeptide(L)'
;MAATNKKLQKIMTQPINQIFRFFTNKTVVQIWLYDKPDTRIEGKILGFDEYMNMVLDESAEVSLKKNTRKDLGKILLKGDTITLIMEAKKAEQE
;
A
#
# COMPACT_ATOMS: atom_id res chain seq x y z
N MET A 1 41.45 5.21 -0.81
CA MET A 1 40.64 6.15 0.00
C MET A 1 39.26 5.53 0.17
N ALA A 2 38.79 5.42 1.42
CA ALA A 2 37.67 4.58 1.83
C ALA A 2 36.34 4.96 1.17
N ALA A 3 35.57 3.96 0.75
CA ALA A 3 34.17 4.13 0.37
C ALA A 3 33.38 4.52 1.62
N THR A 4 32.98 5.79 1.71
CA THR A 4 32.17 6.30 2.82
C THR A 4 30.80 5.60 2.79
N ASN A 5 30.63 4.62 3.67
CA ASN A 5 29.33 4.02 4.00
C ASN A 5 28.42 5.12 4.57
N LYS A 6 27.72 5.83 3.69
CA LYS A 6 26.75 6.85 4.05
C LYS A 6 25.55 6.12 4.66
N LYS A 7 25.59 5.87 5.97
CA LYS A 7 24.42 5.41 6.73
C LYS A 7 23.29 6.39 6.43
N LEU A 8 22.32 5.95 5.62
CA LEU A 8 21.09 6.68 5.40
C LEU A 8 20.45 6.90 6.76
N GLN A 9 20.49 8.14 7.27
CA GLN A 9 19.74 8.50 8.47
C GLN A 9 18.27 8.28 8.14
N LYS A 10 17.62 7.37 8.88
CA LYS A 10 16.20 7.06 8.70
C LYS A 10 15.42 8.31 9.09
N ILE A 11 14.92 9.03 8.08
CA ILE A 11 14.11 10.23 8.29
C ILE A 11 12.83 9.78 8.99
N MET A 12 12.64 10.23 10.23
CA MET A 12 11.37 10.03 10.94
C MET A 12 10.34 10.98 10.31
N THR A 13 9.37 10.39 9.61
CA THR A 13 8.29 11.11 8.94
C THR A 13 6.98 10.77 9.62
N GLN A 14 6.08 11.74 9.70
CA GLN A 14 4.73 11.46 10.19
C GLN A 14 4.02 10.48 9.24
N PRO A 15 3.16 9.58 9.76
CA PRO A 15 2.45 8.60 8.93
C PRO A 15 1.64 9.21 7.80
N ILE A 16 1.01 10.37 8.06
CA ILE A 16 0.25 11.11 7.04
C ILE A 16 1.12 11.52 5.86
N ASN A 17 2.39 11.87 6.11
CA ASN A 17 3.33 12.24 5.05
C ASN A 17 3.73 11.01 4.22
N GLN A 18 3.69 9.81 4.77
CA GLN A 18 3.94 8.58 4.00
C GLN A 18 2.75 8.25 3.09
N ILE A 19 1.52 8.39 3.60
CA ILE A 19 0.32 8.22 2.77
C ILE A 19 0.29 9.25 1.65
N PHE A 20 0.63 10.50 1.97
CA PHE A 20 0.72 11.57 0.98
C PHE A 20 1.79 11.28 -0.09
N ARG A 21 2.91 10.67 0.28
CA ARG A 21 3.93 10.20 -0.67
C ARG A 21 3.38 9.11 -1.59
N PHE A 22 2.68 8.12 -1.05
CA PHE A 22 2.06 7.06 -1.86
C PHE A 22 1.02 7.62 -2.83
N PHE A 23 0.20 8.57 -2.36
CA PHE A 23 -0.78 9.29 -3.17
C PHE A 23 -0.10 10.09 -4.32
N THR A 24 0.89 10.91 -3.99
CA THR A 24 1.56 11.79 -4.97
C THR A 24 2.34 10.99 -6.02
N ASN A 25 3.04 9.94 -5.60
CA ASN A 25 3.84 9.10 -6.49
C ASN A 25 3.01 8.09 -7.29
N LYS A 26 1.69 7.99 -7.02
CA LYS A 26 0.80 6.98 -7.59
C LYS A 26 1.36 5.56 -7.47
N THR A 27 2.04 5.27 -6.36
CA THR A 27 2.59 3.94 -6.09
C THR A 27 1.46 2.96 -5.84
N VAL A 28 1.61 1.74 -6.35
CA VAL A 28 0.71 0.65 -5.99
C VAL A 28 0.99 0.29 -4.53
N VAL A 29 -0.01 0.41 -3.69
CA VAL A 29 0.06 0.01 -2.28
C VAL A 29 -0.63 -1.32 -2.10
N GLN A 30 -0.13 -2.11 -1.16
CA GLN A 30 -0.75 -3.32 -0.67
C GLN A 30 -1.28 -3.05 0.74
N ILE A 31 -2.57 -3.32 0.93
CA ILE A 31 -3.30 -3.07 2.17
C ILE A 31 -3.72 -4.41 2.77
N TRP A 32 -3.42 -4.59 4.06
CA TRP A 32 -3.79 -5.77 4.82
C TRP A 32 -5.10 -5.49 5.52
N LEU A 33 -6.03 -6.42 5.41
CA LEU A 33 -7.35 -6.31 6.03
C LEU A 33 -7.32 -6.86 7.45
N TYR A 34 -8.06 -6.21 8.36
CA TYR A 34 -8.21 -6.66 9.75
C TYR A 34 -8.98 -7.98 9.85
N ASP A 35 -10.18 -8.04 9.26
CA ASP A 35 -11.06 -9.22 9.36
C ASP A 35 -10.61 -10.41 8.51
N LYS A 36 -9.81 -10.17 7.45
CA LYS A 36 -9.45 -11.17 6.45
C LYS A 36 -7.93 -11.20 6.24
N PRO A 37 -7.16 -11.91 7.10
CA PRO A 37 -5.70 -11.96 7.00
C PRO A 37 -5.20 -12.66 5.71
N ASP A 38 -6.02 -13.54 5.14
CA ASP A 38 -5.70 -14.25 3.90
C ASP A 38 -5.85 -13.38 2.65
N THR A 39 -6.52 -12.23 2.77
CA THR A 39 -6.83 -11.34 1.66
C THR A 39 -6.07 -10.04 1.81
N ARG A 40 -5.48 -9.59 0.71
CA ARG A 40 -4.83 -8.28 0.57
C ARG A 40 -5.50 -7.50 -0.55
N ILE A 41 -5.60 -6.20 -0.37
CA ILE A 41 -6.07 -5.30 -1.43
C ILE A 41 -4.86 -4.57 -1.98
N GLU A 42 -4.64 -4.66 -3.28
CA GLU A 42 -3.65 -3.86 -3.98
C GLU A 42 -4.35 -2.79 -4.79
N GLY A 43 -3.79 -1.60 -4.87
CA GLY A 43 -4.35 -0.52 -5.68
C GLY A 43 -3.54 0.77 -5.60
N LYS A 44 -3.89 1.74 -6.44
CA LYS A 44 -3.31 3.09 -6.40
C LYS A 44 -4.22 4.02 -5.61
N ILE A 45 -3.68 4.75 -4.64
CA ILE A 45 -4.47 5.71 -3.85
C ILE A 45 -4.83 6.91 -4.73
N LEU A 46 -6.12 7.21 -4.84
CA LEU A 46 -6.67 8.41 -5.49
C LEU A 46 -7.11 9.49 -4.50
N GLY A 47 -7.34 9.12 -3.25
CA GLY A 47 -7.77 10.02 -2.20
C GLY A 47 -7.89 9.30 -0.88
N PHE A 48 -7.75 10.05 0.21
CA PHE A 48 -7.95 9.59 1.57
C PHE A 48 -8.58 10.71 2.41
N ASP A 49 -9.25 10.35 3.50
CA ASP A 49 -9.87 11.30 4.43
C ASP A 49 -9.27 11.22 5.85
N GLU A 50 -9.86 11.95 6.79
CA GLU A 50 -9.43 11.97 8.21
C GLU A 50 -9.65 10.63 8.94
N TYR A 51 -10.57 9.81 8.44
CA TYR A 51 -10.89 8.48 8.98
C TYR A 51 -10.11 7.37 8.29
N MET A 52 -9.18 7.71 7.40
CA MET A 52 -8.42 6.76 6.60
C MET A 52 -9.27 5.92 5.63
N ASN A 53 -10.48 6.38 5.27
CA ASN A 53 -11.17 5.81 4.12
C ASN A 53 -10.38 6.16 2.87
N MET A 54 -10.14 5.17 2.00
CA MET A 54 -9.29 5.34 0.83
C MET A 54 -10.06 5.04 -0.44
N VAL A 55 -9.95 5.93 -1.43
CA VAL A 55 -10.37 5.64 -2.79
C VAL A 55 -9.18 5.03 -3.52
N LEU A 56 -9.34 3.82 -4.02
CA LEU A 56 -8.30 3.09 -4.75
C LEU A 56 -8.70 2.93 -6.22
N ASP A 57 -7.74 3.08 -7.13
CA ASP A 57 -7.88 2.78 -8.55
C ASP A 57 -7.11 1.53 -8.94
N GLU A 58 -7.53 0.92 -10.06
CA GLU A 58 -6.91 -0.30 -10.62
C GLU A 58 -6.73 -1.39 -9.54
N SER A 59 -7.71 -1.49 -8.64
CA SER A 59 -7.58 -2.30 -7.43
C SER A 59 -7.77 -3.77 -7.74
N ALA A 60 -7.06 -4.62 -7.02
CA ALA A 60 -7.20 -6.06 -7.08
C ALA A 60 -7.19 -6.68 -5.68
N GLU A 61 -8.01 -7.70 -5.50
CA GLU A 61 -8.02 -8.56 -4.33
C GLU A 61 -7.05 -9.73 -4.56
N VAL A 62 -6.02 -9.81 -3.72
CA VAL A 62 -5.02 -10.87 -3.74
C VAL A 62 -5.29 -11.83 -2.59
N SER A 63 -5.67 -13.07 -2.92
CA SER A 63 -5.87 -14.13 -1.94
C SER A 63 -4.59 -14.95 -1.77
N LEU A 64 -3.96 -14.90 -0.60
CA LEU A 64 -2.74 -15.65 -0.29
C LEU A 64 -2.96 -17.17 -0.36
N LYS A 65 -4.10 -17.66 0.13
CA LYS A 65 -4.41 -19.10 0.16
C LYS A 65 -4.58 -19.74 -1.21
N LYS A 66 -5.20 -19.01 -2.14
CA LYS A 66 -5.52 -19.50 -3.48
C LYS A 66 -4.53 -19.01 -4.53
N ASN A 67 -3.64 -18.09 -4.15
CA ASN A 67 -2.76 -17.33 -5.03
C ASN A 67 -3.48 -16.74 -6.25
N THR A 68 -4.74 -16.31 -6.04
CA THR A 68 -5.59 -15.74 -7.08
C THR A 68 -5.64 -14.23 -6.93
N ARG A 69 -5.59 -13.52 -8.06
CA ARG A 69 -5.79 -12.08 -8.16
C ARG A 69 -7.12 -11.82 -8.84
N LYS A 70 -8.01 -11.08 -8.16
CA LYS A 70 -9.31 -10.68 -8.69
C LYS A 70 -9.36 -9.17 -8.85
N ASP A 71 -9.51 -8.70 -10.08
CA ASP A 71 -9.62 -7.27 -10.34
C ASP A 71 -10.97 -6.72 -9.83
N LEU A 72 -10.90 -5.60 -9.13
CA LEU A 72 -12.04 -4.88 -8.55
C LEU A 72 -12.28 -3.52 -9.22
N GLY A 73 -11.26 -2.94 -9.85
CA GLY A 73 -11.35 -1.63 -10.48
C GLY A 73 -11.28 -0.49 -9.46
N LYS A 74 -12.21 0.47 -9.53
CA LYS A 74 -12.26 1.61 -8.60
C LYS A 74 -13.13 1.26 -7.40
N ILE A 75 -12.56 1.32 -6.20
CA ILE A 75 -13.26 0.98 -4.95
C ILE A 75 -13.03 2.04 -3.87
N LEU A 76 -13.94 2.09 -2.91
CA LEU A 76 -13.76 2.82 -1.66
C LEU A 76 -13.54 1.78 -0.54
N LEU A 77 -12.39 1.83 0.09
CA LEU A 77 -12.03 0.99 1.23
C LEU A 77 -12.27 1.77 2.53
N LYS A 78 -12.97 1.16 3.48
CA LYS A 78 -13.19 1.78 4.79
C LYS A 78 -11.95 1.70 5.67
N GLY A 79 -11.63 2.79 6.37
CA GLY A 79 -10.43 2.90 7.20
C GLY A 79 -10.37 1.95 8.39
N ASP A 80 -11.51 1.54 8.92
CA ASP A 80 -11.64 0.55 10.01
C ASP A 80 -11.11 -0.84 9.63
N THR A 81 -11.17 -1.20 8.35
CA THR A 81 -10.67 -2.48 7.86
C THR A 81 -9.16 -2.53 7.66
N ILE A 82 -8.45 -1.41 7.78
CA ILE A 82 -7.02 -1.30 7.43
C ILE A 82 -6.14 -1.67 8.63
N THR A 83 -5.31 -2.71 8.45
CA THR A 83 -4.29 -3.10 9.45
C THR A 83 -2.91 -2.53 9.11
N LEU A 84 -2.50 -2.63 7.84
CA LEU A 84 -1.17 -2.23 7.39
C LEU A 84 -1.24 -1.74 5.95
N ILE A 85 -0.55 -0.63 5.67
CA ILE A 85 -0.34 -0.10 4.32
C ILE A 85 1.16 -0.17 4.02
N MET A 86 1.51 -0.81 2.90
CA MET A 86 2.88 -0.87 2.41
C MET A 86 2.93 -0.67 0.91
N GLU A 87 4.08 -0.28 0.40
CA GLU A 87 4.32 -0.31 -1.04
C GLU A 87 4.29 -1.76 -1.54
N ALA A 88 3.53 -2.02 -2.60
CA ALA A 88 3.50 -3.32 -3.23
C ALA A 88 4.85 -3.56 -3.91
N LYS A 89 5.55 -4.64 -3.54
CA LYS A 89 6.78 -5.02 -4.22
C LYS A 89 6.43 -5.40 -5.66
N LYS A 90 7.02 -4.72 -6.64
CA LYS A 90 7.10 -5.30 -7.99
C LYS A 90 7.86 -6.62 -7.83
N ALA A 91 7.27 -7.72 -8.29
CA ALA A 91 8.05 -8.91 -8.54
C ALA A 91 9.10 -8.51 -9.59
N GLU A 92 10.34 -8.33 -9.15
CA GLU A 92 11.49 -8.32 -10.05
C GLU A 92 11.41 -9.65 -10.79
N GLN A 93 11.08 -9.56 -12.08
CA GLN A 93 11.30 -10.66 -13.00
C GLN A 93 12.82 -10.84 -13.08
N GLU A 94 13.33 -11.93 -12.52
CA GLU A 94 14.68 -12.44 -12.81
C GLU A 94 14.83 -12.78 -14.29
#